data_AF-A0A831PR65-F1
#
_entry.id   AF-A0A831PR65-F1
#
_cell.length_a   1.000
_cell.length_b   1.000
_cell.length_c   1.000
_cell.angle_alpha   90.00
_cell.angle_beta   90.00
_cell.angle_gamma   90.00
#
_symmetry.space_group_name_H-M   'P 1'
#
loop_
_entity.id
_entity.type
_entity.pdbx_description
1 polymer ?
#
loop_
_entity_poly.entity_id
_entity_poly.type
_entity_poly.pdbx_seq_one_letter_code
_entity_poly.pdbx_strand_id
1 'polypeptide(L)'
;MRDPDRRPGDAVAVALLLCLLAFVAVLVAVPGREAGERQASRRLVASLGLTDLCLVTEARYTRHPSLADRHAPFQDHPLALEHFPSGAILPPPPHLTHAPLAR
;
A
#
# COMPACT_ATOMS: atom_id res chain seq x y z
N MET A 1 9.07 -49.62 13.63
CA MET A 1 10.00 -48.55 13.22
C MET A 1 9.21 -47.25 13.25
N ARG A 2 9.15 -46.61 14.42
CA ARG A 2 8.25 -45.49 14.76
C ARG A 2 9.11 -44.23 14.88
N ASP A 3 8.75 -43.21 14.10
CA ASP A 3 9.46 -41.94 13.94
C ASP A 3 9.77 -41.30 15.31
N PRO A 4 11.04 -40.91 15.60
CA PRO A 4 11.40 -40.42 16.91
C PRO A 4 10.88 -38.99 17.09
N ASP A 5 9.97 -38.84 18.05
CA ASP A 5 9.84 -37.64 18.88
C ASP A 5 9.63 -36.29 18.15
N ARG A 6 8.58 -36.18 17.32
CA ARG A 6 8.07 -34.86 16.89
C ARG A 6 7.57 -34.10 18.13
N ARG A 7 8.27 -33.03 18.51
CA ARG A 7 7.83 -32.18 19.62
C ARG A 7 6.66 -31.33 19.13
N PRO A 8 5.67 -31.00 19.99
CA PRO A 8 4.54 -30.16 19.59
C PRO A 8 4.97 -28.80 19.02
N GLY A 9 6.15 -28.29 19.41
CA GLY A 9 6.74 -27.08 18.85
C GLY A 9 7.11 -27.17 17.36
N ASP A 10 7.47 -28.35 16.86
CA ASP A 10 7.85 -28.53 15.45
C ASP A 10 6.63 -28.36 14.53
N ALA A 11 5.48 -28.88 14.95
CA ALA A 11 4.22 -28.71 14.23
C ALA A 11 3.79 -27.23 14.18
N VAL A 12 3.96 -26.49 15.29
CA VAL A 12 3.66 -25.05 15.34
C VAL A 12 4.61 -24.26 14.45
N ALA A 13 5.90 -24.56 14.47
CA ALA A 13 6.89 -23.90 13.61
C ALA A 13 6.60 -24.13 12.13
N VAL A 14 6.25 -25.37 11.74
CA VAL A 14 5.83 -25.68 10.37
C VAL A 14 4.56 -24.92 10.00
N ALA A 15 3.55 -24.87 10.88
CA ALA A 15 2.32 -24.13 10.62
C ALA A 15 2.58 -22.61 10.42
N LEU A 16 3.41 -22.00 11.27
CA LEU A 16 3.79 -20.59 11.14
C LEU A 16 4.56 -20.32 9.84
N LEU A 17 5.48 -21.21 9.47
CA LEU A 17 6.21 -21.10 8.21
C LEU A 17 5.26 -21.19 7.01
N LEU A 18 4.32 -22.13 7.02
CA LEU A 18 3.31 -22.26 5.97
C LEU A 18 2.40 -21.02 5.89
N CYS A 19 1.98 -20.46 7.02
CA CYS A 19 1.22 -19.20 7.06
C CYS A 19 2.03 -18.03 6.49
N LEU A 20 3.31 -17.91 6.84
CA LEU A 20 4.18 -16.87 6.31
C LEU A 20 4.37 -17.02 4.79
N LEU A 21 4.61 -18.24 4.31
CA LEU A 21 4.76 -18.52 2.88
C LEU A 21 3.47 -18.22 2.12
N ALA A 22 2.30 -18.59 2.67
CA ALA A 22 1.01 -18.26 2.09
C ALA A 22 0.78 -16.74 2.03
N PHE A 23 1.13 -16.01 3.09
CA PHE A 23 1.04 -14.55 3.12
C PHE A 23 1.93 -13.89 2.06
N VAL A 24 3.20 -14.30 1.96
CA VAL A 24 4.12 -13.80 0.91
C VAL A 24 3.61 -14.15 -0.49
N ALA A 25 3.10 -15.36 -0.70
CA ALA A 25 2.54 -15.77 -1.98
C ALA A 25 1.35 -14.91 -2.40
N VAL A 26 0.47 -14.55 -1.46
CA VAL A 26 -0.65 -13.62 -1.71
C VAL A 26 -0.12 -12.25 -2.11
N LEU A 27 0.84 -11.68 -1.38
CA LEU A 27 1.42 -10.36 -1.70
C LEU A 27 2.02 -10.30 -3.11
N VAL A 28 2.66 -11.38 -3.56
CA VAL A 28 3.29 -11.47 -4.89
C VAL A 28 2.29 -11.75 -6.02
N ALA A 29 1.14 -12.38 -5.73
CA ALA A 29 0.14 -12.76 -6.74
C ALA A 29 -0.84 -11.63 -7.12
N VAL A 30 -1.03 -10.63 -6.26
CA VAL A 30 -1.97 -9.51 -6.47
C VAL A 30 -1.62 -8.53 -7.62
N PRO A 31 -0.35 -8.20 -7.93
CA PRO A 31 0.00 -7.11 -8.86
C PRO A 31 -0.57 -7.25 -10.28
N GLY A 32 -0.73 -8.48 -10.78
CA GLY A 32 -1.12 -8.74 -12.17
C GLY A 32 -2.58 -8.42 -12.48
N ARG A 33 -3.49 -8.56 -11.51
CA ARG A 33 -4.93 -8.28 -11.68
C ARG A 33 -5.21 -6.79 -11.64
N GLU A 34 -4.52 -6.07 -10.76
CA GLU A 34 -4.71 -4.63 -10.58
C GLU A 34 -4.18 -3.80 -11.76
N ALA A 35 -3.21 -4.30 -12.52
CA ALA A 35 -2.65 -3.56 -13.65
C ALA A 35 -3.71 -3.22 -14.72
N GLY A 36 -4.62 -4.16 -15.01
CA GLY A 36 -5.70 -3.97 -15.98
C GLY A 36 -6.74 -2.95 -15.50
N GLU A 37 -7.16 -3.05 -14.24
CA GLU A 37 -8.11 -2.11 -13.63
C GLU A 37 -7.53 -0.69 -13.54
N ARG A 38 -6.26 -0.56 -13.11
CA ARG A 38 -5.55 0.73 -13.08
C ARG A 38 -5.49 1.37 -14.46
N GLN A 39 -5.25 0.57 -15.51
CA GLN A 39 -5.23 1.10 -16.87
C GLN A 39 -6.62 1.54 -17.34
N ALA A 40 -7.68 0.80 -17.00
CA ALA A 40 -9.05 1.18 -17.30
C ALA A 40 -9.43 2.50 -16.61
N SER A 41 -9.14 2.64 -15.32
CA SER A 41 -9.42 3.87 -14.57
C SER A 41 -8.62 5.07 -15.12
N ARG A 42 -7.37 4.87 -15.52
CA ARG A 42 -6.57 5.91 -16.20
C ARG A 42 -7.18 6.36 -17.53
N ARG A 43 -7.68 5.43 -18.34
CA ARG A 43 -8.38 5.76 -19.59
C ARG A 43 -9.66 6.54 -19.32
N LEU A 44 -10.40 6.17 -18.27
CA LEU A 44 -11.61 6.88 -17.86
C LEU A 44 -11.30 8.33 -17.47
N VAL A 45 -10.30 8.56 -16.61
CA VAL A 45 -9.83 9.92 -16.25
C VAL A 45 -9.50 10.74 -17.48
N ALA A 46 -8.70 10.17 -18.40
CA ALA A 46 -8.32 10.86 -19.63
C ALA A 46 -9.53 11.18 -20.51
N SER A 47 -10.48 10.25 -20.65
CA SER A 47 -11.69 10.45 -21.47
C SER A 47 -12.64 11.50 -20.92
N LEU A 48 -12.65 11.69 -19.60
CA LEU A 48 -13.48 12.68 -18.91
C LEU A 48 -12.77 14.03 -18.72
N GLY A 49 -11.49 14.13 -19.09
CA GLY A 49 -10.69 15.34 -18.88
C GLY A 49 -10.46 15.67 -17.39
N LEU A 50 -10.48 14.65 -16.52
CA LEU A 50 -10.22 14.82 -15.09
C LEU A 50 -8.71 14.91 -14.83
N THR A 51 -8.31 15.69 -13.81
CA THR A 51 -6.89 15.81 -13.43
C THR A 51 -6.34 14.50 -12.87
N ASP A 52 -7.09 13.84 -11.98
CA ASP A 52 -6.75 12.55 -11.38
C ASP A 52 -7.99 11.83 -10.81
N LEU A 53 -7.81 10.58 -10.38
CA LEU A 53 -8.82 9.82 -9.65
C LEU A 53 -8.84 10.23 -8.17
N CYS A 54 -10.04 10.23 -7.60
CA CYS A 54 -10.23 10.17 -6.15
C CYS A 54 -9.77 8.78 -5.66
N LEU A 55 -8.59 8.69 -5.04
CA LEU A 55 -8.04 7.41 -4.56
C LEU A 55 -8.66 6.96 -3.24
N VAL A 56 -8.98 7.91 -2.37
CA VAL A 56 -9.57 7.67 -1.04
C VAL A 56 -10.50 8.81 -0.66
N THR A 57 -11.53 8.51 0.12
CA THR A 57 -12.54 9.49 0.52
C THR A 57 -12.28 10.11 1.89
N GLU A 58 -11.41 9.49 2.68
CA GLU A 58 -11.03 9.87 4.05
C GLU A 58 -10.07 11.07 4.06
N ALA A 59 -8.74 10.88 4.05
CA ALA A 59 -7.83 12.01 4.16
C ALA A 59 -7.88 12.90 2.91
N ARG A 60 -8.09 14.21 3.11
CA ARG A 60 -8.30 15.15 2.00
C ARG A 60 -7.08 15.29 1.09
N TYR A 61 -5.88 15.11 1.64
CA TYR A 61 -4.60 15.26 0.93
C TYR A 61 -4.14 13.99 0.21
N THR A 62 -4.84 12.87 0.41
CA THR A 62 -4.63 11.59 -0.28
C THR A 62 -5.70 11.34 -1.35
N ARG A 63 -6.79 12.14 -1.36
CA ARG A 63 -7.90 12.04 -2.31
C ARG A 63 -7.48 12.30 -3.75
N HIS A 64 -6.92 13.49 -4.02
CA HIS A 64 -6.48 13.95 -5.34
C HIS A 64 -5.02 14.40 -5.26
N PRO A 65 -4.04 13.49 -5.31
CA PRO A 65 -2.64 13.81 -5.03
C PRO A 65 -2.05 14.92 -5.92
N SER A 66 -2.58 15.12 -7.12
CA SER A 66 -2.13 16.19 -8.02
C SER A 66 -2.60 17.59 -7.61
N LEU A 67 -3.72 17.68 -6.89
CA LEU A 67 -4.37 18.92 -6.46
C LEU A 67 -4.26 19.15 -4.94
N ALA A 68 -3.82 18.14 -4.19
CA ALA A 68 -3.72 18.20 -2.74
C ALA A 68 -2.70 19.24 -2.26
N ASP A 69 -3.11 20.04 -1.28
CA ASP A 69 -2.19 20.90 -0.53
C ASP A 69 -1.22 20.03 0.31
N ARG A 70 0.09 20.24 0.12
CA ARG A 70 1.16 19.52 0.83
C ARG A 70 1.21 19.85 2.32
N HIS A 71 0.63 20.97 2.74
CA HIS A 71 0.57 21.38 4.15
C HIS A 71 -0.66 20.86 4.87
N ALA A 72 -1.64 20.31 4.14
CA ALA A 72 -2.88 19.80 4.73
C ALA A 72 -2.70 18.79 5.87
N PRO A 73 -1.71 17.88 5.89
CA PRO A 73 -1.48 16.96 7.03
C PRO A 73 -1.11 17.67 8.34
N PHE A 74 -0.75 18.95 8.29
CA PHE A 74 -0.25 19.72 9.45
C PHE A 74 -1.21 20.82 9.90
N GLN A 75 -2.44 20.84 9.39
CA GLN A 75 -3.40 21.91 9.67
C GLN A 75 -4.26 21.67 10.91
N ASP A 76 -4.01 20.58 11.64
CA ASP A 76 -4.61 20.36 12.96
C ASP A 76 -3.82 21.11 14.05
N HIS A 77 -3.96 20.70 15.31
CA HIS A 77 -3.19 21.28 16.41
C HIS A 77 -1.79 20.66 16.50
N PRO A 78 -0.81 21.34 17.14
CA PRO A 78 0.49 20.76 17.41
C PRO A 78 0.38 19.39 18.09
N LEU A 79 1.17 18.42 17.64
CA LEU A 79 1.18 17.03 18.12
C LEU A 79 -0.12 16.24 17.87
N ALA A 80 -1.03 16.71 17.01
CA ALA A 80 -2.16 15.91 16.56
C ALA A 80 -1.68 14.65 15.82
N LEU A 81 -2.27 13.51 16.17
CA LEU A 81 -2.07 12.27 15.43
C LEU A 81 -3.06 12.23 14.26
N GLU A 82 -2.60 11.73 13.12
CA GLU A 82 -3.46 11.49 11.96
C GLU A 82 -4.43 10.33 12.26
N HIS A 83 -5.71 10.51 11.92
CA HIS A 83 -6.77 9.54 12.19
C HIS A 83 -7.10 8.71 10.93
N PHE A 84 -6.73 9.20 9.75
CA PHE A 84 -7.02 8.52 8.50
C PHE A 84 -5.89 7.56 8.11
N PRO A 85 -6.17 6.26 7.95
CA PRO A 85 -5.16 5.27 7.57
C PRO A 85 -4.50 5.58 6.22
N SER A 86 -5.23 6.19 5.28
CA SER A 86 -4.66 6.63 4.01
C SER A 86 -3.48 7.60 4.13
N GLY A 87 -3.35 8.33 5.23
CA GLY A 87 -2.18 9.19 5.49
C GLY A 87 -0.86 8.41 5.50
N ALA A 88 -0.89 7.12 5.86
CA ALA A 88 0.30 6.25 5.90
C ALA A 88 0.63 5.58 4.55
N ILE A 89 -0.23 5.71 3.53
CA ILE A 89 -0.12 4.97 2.26
C ILE A 89 0.75 5.73 1.23
N LEU A 90 0.89 7.06 1.37
CA LEU A 90 1.68 7.84 0.42
C LEU A 90 3.19 7.63 0.66
N PRO A 91 3.94 7.23 -0.38
CA PRO A 91 5.39 7.12 -0.26
C PRO A 91 6.02 8.50 -0.08
N PRO A 92 7.18 8.59 0.59
CA PRO A 92 7.96 9.81 0.64
C PRO A 92 8.26 10.32 -0.78
N PRO A 93 8.27 11.64 -1.01
CA PRO A 93 8.47 12.20 -2.33
C PRO A 93 9.84 11.77 -2.92
N PRO A 94 9.97 11.70 -4.26
CA PRO A 94 11.17 11.14 -4.90
C PRO A 94 12.48 11.82 -4.51
N HIS A 95 12.46 13.11 -4.17
CA HIS A 95 13.65 13.85 -3.74
C HIS A 95 14.10 13.55 -2.31
N LEU A 96 13.26 12.91 -1.49
CA LEU A 96 13.60 12.41 -0.15
C LEU A 96 13.94 10.91 -0.15
N THR A 97 13.74 10.22 -1.27
CA THR A 97 14.19 8.84 -1.43
C THR A 97 15.51 8.85 -2.21
N HIS A 98 16.51 8.07 -1.76
CA HIS A 98 17.75 7.85 -2.52
C HIS A 98 17.52 6.96 -3.76
N ALA A 99 16.39 7.12 -4.44
CA ALA A 99 16.20 6.49 -5.73
C ALA A 99 17.16 7.16 -6.72
N PRO A 100 17.99 6.39 -7.46
CA PRO A 100 18.81 6.99 -8.49
C PRO A 100 17.88 7.68 -9.48
N LEU A 101 18.12 8.98 -9.71
CA LEU A 101 17.41 9.76 -10.73
C LEU A 101 17.56 9.02 -12.06
N ALA A 102 16.51 8.30 -12.47
CA ALA A 102 16.42 7.77 -13.81
C ALA A 102 16.36 8.99 -14.74
N ARG A 103 17.48 9.22 -15.43
CA ARG A 103 17.61 10.22 -16.49
C ARG A 103 16.82 9.80 -17.72
#